data_AF-A0A937B151-F1
#
_entry.id   AF-A0A937B151-F1
#
_cell.length_a   1.000
_cell.length_b   1.000
_cell.length_c   1.000
_cell.angle_alpha   90.00
_cell.angle_beta   90.00
_cell.angle_gamma   90.00
#
_symmetry.space_group_name_H-M   'P 1'
#
loop_
_entity.id
_entity.type
_entity.pdbx_description
1 polymer ?
#
loop_
_entity_poly.entity_id
_entity_poly.type
_entity_poly.pdbx_seq_one_letter_code
_entity_poly.pdbx_strand_id
1 'polypeptide(L)'
;MRMVTATHTSMSTGDPRSRFFVHRIQKGYAAWIGLLLFLYSALFFTMAFYGAHLKPVVALYTSDSLEERQAAAEEMLAISKTVWVAVPVLFFGSVIFSLVVTRRVAGPLSRLDESLQQWAKGNLRWRMRFRPSDRLDELADHANCALESIERSFEQIHHQTRALQAALQKIEKVEPMGVKDARAALDEITGTLQQFDFRAVVNRR
;
A
#
# COMPACT_ATOMS: atom_id res chain seq x y z
N MET A 1 44.72 28.99 23.11
CA MET A 1 43.64 28.00 23.22
C MET A 1 42.56 28.38 22.21
N ARG A 2 42.55 27.77 21.01
CA ARG A 2 41.63 28.11 19.91
C ARG A 2 40.36 27.28 20.07
N MET A 3 39.22 27.92 20.33
CA MET A 3 37.90 27.30 20.24
C MET A 3 37.41 27.38 18.80
N VAL A 4 37.24 26.20 18.20
CA VAL A 4 36.61 26.00 16.89
C VAL A 4 35.10 26.03 17.12
N THR A 5 34.43 27.04 16.57
CA THR A 5 32.97 27.13 16.54
C THR A 5 32.45 26.20 15.45
N ALA A 6 31.87 25.06 15.85
CA ALA A 6 31.21 24.15 14.92
C ALA A 6 29.82 24.72 14.56
N THR A 7 29.71 25.30 13.37
CA THR A 7 28.43 25.67 12.75
C THR A 7 27.74 24.39 12.28
N HIS A 8 26.76 23.89 13.02
CA HIS A 8 25.92 22.79 12.58
C HIS A 8 24.81 23.33 11.65
N THR A 9 25.14 23.46 10.37
CA THR A 9 24.15 23.64 9.31
C THR A 9 23.57 22.27 8.96
N SER A 10 22.36 21.96 9.43
CA SER A 10 21.59 20.84 8.87
C SER A 10 20.63 21.36 7.80
N MET A 11 21.15 21.51 6.58
CA MET A 11 20.33 21.53 5.38
C MET A 11 19.78 20.12 5.19
N SER A 12 18.52 19.89 5.57
CA SER A 12 17.75 18.74 5.10
C SER A 12 17.43 18.95 3.61
N THR A 13 18.37 18.60 2.76
CA THR A 13 18.16 18.47 1.32
C THR A 13 17.40 17.17 1.09
N GLY A 14 16.08 17.28 0.92
CA GLY A 14 15.26 16.18 0.43
C GLY A 14 15.77 15.73 -0.95
N ASP A 15 16.48 14.60 -0.97
CA ASP A 15 17.04 14.01 -2.19
C ASP A 15 15.91 13.64 -3.17
N PRO A 16 15.86 14.24 -4.37
CA PRO A 16 14.85 13.92 -5.38
C PRO A 16 14.96 12.48 -5.92
N ARG A 17 16.01 11.73 -5.58
CA ARG A 17 16.24 10.34 -6.01
C ARG A 17 15.34 9.30 -5.34
N SER A 18 14.69 9.62 -4.22
CA SER A 18 13.80 8.68 -3.52
C SER A 18 12.51 8.34 -4.29
N ARG A 19 12.08 9.23 -5.20
CA ARG A 19 10.89 9.00 -6.05
C ARG A 19 11.05 7.87 -7.06
N PHE A 20 12.28 7.53 -7.45
CA PHE A 20 12.52 6.49 -8.47
C PHE A 20 12.65 5.08 -7.88
N PHE A 21 13.00 4.95 -6.60
CA PHE A 21 13.29 3.64 -6.00
C PHE A 21 12.04 2.83 -5.65
N VAL A 22 10.93 3.49 -5.30
CA VAL A 22 9.72 2.79 -4.84
C VAL A 22 9.06 1.97 -5.96
N HIS A 23 9.22 2.40 -7.21
CA HIS A 23 8.60 1.76 -8.37
C HIS A 23 9.21 0.39 -8.75
N ARG A 24 10.48 0.10 -8.40
CA ARG A 24 11.10 -1.23 -8.68
C ARG A 24 10.65 -2.29 -7.70
N ILE A 25 10.49 -1.92 -6.43
CA ILE A 25 10.11 -2.86 -5.36
C ILE A 25 8.64 -3.27 -5.50
N GLN A 26 7.73 -2.32 -5.80
CA GLN A 26 6.32 -2.61 -6.07
C GLN A 26 6.11 -3.56 -7.26
N LYS A 27 6.89 -3.40 -8.35
CA LYS A 27 6.84 -4.32 -9.50
C LYS A 27 7.32 -5.73 -9.13
N GLY A 28 8.31 -5.83 -8.25
CA GLY A 28 8.77 -7.10 -7.71
C GLY A 28 7.68 -7.82 -6.93
N TYR A 29 7.02 -7.14 -5.99
CA TYR A 29 5.93 -7.73 -5.21
C TYR A 29 4.70 -8.08 -6.05
N ALA A 30 4.32 -7.23 -7.01
CA ALA A 30 3.23 -7.54 -7.93
C ALA A 30 3.53 -8.80 -8.76
N ALA A 31 4.76 -8.94 -9.26
CA ALA A 31 5.20 -10.13 -9.96
C ALA A 31 5.21 -11.37 -9.05
N TRP A 32 5.66 -11.25 -7.80
CA TRP A 32 5.64 -12.33 -6.81
C TRP A 32 4.21 -12.76 -6.44
N ILE A 33 3.30 -11.82 -6.24
CA ILE A 33 1.87 -12.10 -5.98
C ILE A 33 1.24 -12.78 -7.20
N GLY A 34 1.51 -12.30 -8.41
CA GLY A 34 1.06 -12.93 -9.64
C GLY A 34 1.60 -14.35 -9.81
N LEU A 35 2.89 -14.56 -9.51
CA LEU A 35 3.53 -15.88 -9.54
C LEU A 35 2.92 -16.82 -8.49
N LEU A 36 2.69 -16.33 -7.26
CA LEU A 36 2.06 -17.09 -6.19
C LEU A 36 0.63 -17.50 -6.56
N LEU A 37 -0.16 -16.57 -7.13
CA LEU A 37 -1.51 -16.83 -7.63
C LEU A 37 -1.52 -17.82 -8.79
N PHE A 38 -0.54 -17.72 -9.69
CA PHE A 38 -0.35 -18.68 -10.77
C PHE A 38 -0.02 -20.07 -10.23
N LEU A 39 0.89 -20.18 -9.26
CA LEU A 39 1.23 -21.43 -8.57
C LEU A 39 0.01 -22.01 -7.84
N TYR A 40 -0.77 -21.18 -7.14
CA TYR A 40 -2.01 -21.61 -6.48
C TYR A 40 -3.05 -22.11 -7.47
N SER A 41 -3.22 -21.41 -8.57
CA SER A 41 -4.14 -21.81 -9.64
C SER A 41 -3.67 -23.12 -10.27
N ALA A 42 -2.37 -23.24 -10.59
CA ALA A 42 -1.78 -24.46 -11.12
C ALA A 42 -1.95 -25.63 -10.15
N LEU A 43 -1.72 -25.44 -8.85
CA LEU A 43 -1.92 -26.46 -7.82
C LEU A 43 -3.39 -26.87 -7.69
N PHE A 44 -4.31 -25.91 -7.69
CA PHE A 44 -5.75 -26.20 -7.67
C PHE A 44 -6.17 -26.99 -8.92
N PHE A 45 -5.64 -26.62 -10.09
CA PHE A 45 -5.90 -27.33 -11.34
C PHE A 45 -5.29 -28.71 -11.38
N THR A 46 -4.04 -28.91 -10.92
CA THR A 46 -3.46 -30.25 -10.81
C THR A 46 -4.26 -31.11 -9.85
N MET A 47 -4.71 -30.55 -8.71
CA MET A 47 -5.56 -31.27 -7.77
C MET A 47 -6.91 -31.68 -8.40
N ALA A 48 -7.61 -30.75 -9.07
CA ALA A 48 -8.87 -31.03 -9.74
C ALA A 48 -8.72 -32.08 -10.87
N PHE A 49 -7.63 -31.99 -11.62
CA PHE A 49 -7.28 -32.93 -12.68
C PHE A 49 -6.96 -34.32 -12.12
N TYR A 50 -6.08 -34.41 -11.13
CA TYR A 50 -5.68 -35.67 -10.50
C TYR A 50 -6.86 -36.33 -9.78
N GLY A 51 -7.73 -35.55 -9.15
CA GLY A 51 -8.95 -36.03 -8.51
C GLY A 51 -9.91 -36.73 -9.49
N ALA A 52 -10.06 -36.20 -10.71
CA ALA A 52 -10.88 -36.82 -11.75
C ALA A 52 -10.28 -38.13 -12.29
N HIS A 53 -8.95 -38.26 -12.30
CA HIS A 53 -8.25 -39.47 -12.75
C HIS A 53 -8.04 -40.52 -11.64
N LEU A 54 -8.27 -40.17 -10.37
CA LEU A 54 -7.98 -41.05 -9.23
C LEU A 54 -8.85 -42.31 -9.22
N LYS A 55 -10.15 -42.17 -9.51
CA LYS A 55 -11.11 -43.29 -9.53
C LYS A 55 -10.75 -44.39 -10.54
N PRO A 56 -10.57 -44.09 -11.84
CA PRO A 56 -10.25 -45.12 -12.82
C PRO A 56 -8.86 -45.74 -12.59
N VAL A 57 -7.87 -44.96 -12.13
CA VAL A 57 -6.52 -45.49 -11.81
C VAL A 57 -6.57 -46.48 -10.64
N VAL A 58 -7.27 -46.15 -9.56
CA VAL A 58 -7.43 -47.07 -8.42
C VAL A 58 -8.19 -48.32 -8.87
N ALA A 59 -9.25 -48.19 -9.67
CA ALA A 59 -9.98 -49.33 -10.19
C ALA A 59 -9.08 -50.24 -11.05
N LEU A 60 -8.18 -49.69 -11.86
CA LEU A 60 -7.27 -50.45 -12.73
C LEU A 60 -6.28 -51.35 -11.96
N TYR A 61 -5.76 -50.86 -10.83
CA TYR A 61 -4.74 -51.55 -10.03
C TYR A 61 -5.32 -52.44 -8.91
N THR A 62 -6.55 -52.18 -8.47
CA THR A 62 -7.13 -52.83 -7.29
C THR A 62 -8.24 -53.83 -7.63
N SER A 63 -8.77 -53.83 -8.85
CA SER A 63 -9.82 -54.79 -9.26
C SER A 63 -9.22 -56.16 -9.57
N ASP A 64 -9.88 -57.22 -9.07
CA ASP A 64 -9.50 -58.62 -9.32
C ASP A 64 -10.11 -59.16 -10.62
N SER A 65 -11.16 -58.53 -11.14
CA SER A 65 -11.85 -58.97 -12.36
C SER A 65 -11.32 -58.27 -13.62
N LEU A 66 -11.22 -59.02 -14.73
CA LEU A 66 -10.79 -58.48 -16.03
C LEU A 66 -11.80 -57.47 -16.60
N GLU A 67 -13.09 -57.65 -16.33
CA GLU A 67 -14.16 -56.76 -16.81
C GLU A 67 -14.10 -55.37 -16.15
N GLU A 68 -13.85 -55.30 -14.84
CA GLU A 68 -13.69 -54.01 -14.13
C GLU A 68 -12.44 -53.25 -14.58
N ARG A 69 -11.33 -53.95 -14.88
CA ARG A 69 -10.13 -53.34 -15.44
C ARG A 69 -10.38 -52.78 -16.84
N GLN A 70 -11.19 -53.47 -17.64
CA GLN A 70 -11.51 -53.06 -19.00
C GLN A 70 -12.42 -51.82 -19.01
N ALA A 71 -13.44 -51.79 -18.14
CA ALA A 71 -14.30 -50.62 -17.94
C ALA A 71 -13.50 -49.39 -17.44
N ALA A 72 -12.60 -49.58 -16.48
CA ALA A 72 -11.73 -48.51 -15.99
C ALA A 72 -10.76 -47.98 -17.07
N ALA A 73 -10.24 -48.85 -17.94
CA ALA A 73 -9.39 -48.46 -19.05
C ALA A 73 -10.14 -47.63 -20.10
N GLU A 74 -11.39 -48.00 -20.41
CA GLU A 74 -12.25 -47.25 -21.32
C GLU A 74 -12.60 -45.86 -20.76
N GLU A 75 -12.94 -45.77 -19.48
CA GLU A 75 -13.15 -44.48 -18.79
C GLU A 75 -11.88 -43.61 -18.84
N MET A 76 -10.71 -44.19 -18.60
CA MET A 76 -9.43 -43.46 -18.65
C MET A 76 -9.12 -42.95 -20.07
N LEU A 77 -9.44 -43.74 -21.10
CA LEU A 77 -9.31 -43.37 -22.51
C LEU A 77 -10.26 -42.24 -22.90
N ALA A 78 -11.51 -42.29 -22.44
CA ALA A 78 -12.50 -41.24 -22.67
C ALA A 78 -12.08 -39.90 -22.04
N ILE A 79 -11.57 -39.93 -20.81
CA ILE A 79 -11.07 -38.73 -20.14
C ILE A 79 -9.84 -38.20 -20.88
N SER A 80 -8.85 -39.05 -21.20
CA SER A 80 -7.59 -38.66 -21.87
C SER A 80 -7.79 -37.96 -23.22
N LYS A 81 -8.82 -38.33 -24.00
CA LYS A 81 -9.17 -37.63 -25.26
C LYS A 81 -9.56 -36.16 -25.04
N THR A 82 -10.15 -35.85 -23.89
CA THR A 82 -10.59 -34.49 -23.55
C THR A 82 -9.47 -33.68 -22.88
N VAL A 83 -8.49 -34.35 -22.27
CA VAL A 83 -7.35 -33.73 -21.58
C VAL A 83 -6.52 -32.82 -22.49
N TRP A 84 -6.28 -33.24 -23.73
CA TRP A 84 -5.44 -32.47 -24.67
C TRP A 84 -6.00 -31.07 -24.99
N VAL A 85 -7.32 -30.89 -24.89
CA VAL A 85 -7.98 -29.57 -25.04
C VAL A 85 -8.00 -28.84 -23.70
N ALA A 86 -8.22 -29.56 -22.60
CA ALA A 86 -8.27 -28.98 -21.27
C ALA A 86 -6.92 -28.36 -20.86
N VAL A 87 -5.79 -29.03 -21.11
CA VAL A 87 -4.46 -28.57 -20.67
C VAL A 87 -4.11 -27.16 -21.18
N PRO A 88 -4.19 -26.85 -22.48
CA PRO A 88 -3.93 -25.49 -22.96
C PRO A 88 -4.93 -24.48 -22.41
N VAL A 89 -6.23 -24.81 -22.39
CA VAL A 89 -7.28 -23.89 -21.89
C VAL A 89 -7.03 -23.52 -20.43
N LEU A 90 -6.68 -24.49 -19.60
CA LEU A 90 -6.40 -24.27 -18.19
C LEU A 90 -5.07 -23.52 -17.98
N PHE A 91 -4.03 -23.85 -18.77
CA PHE A 91 -2.76 -23.14 -18.72
C PHE A 91 -2.92 -21.66 -19.09
N PHE A 92 -3.50 -21.36 -20.26
CA PHE A 92 -3.72 -19.99 -20.70
C PHE A 92 -4.73 -19.28 -19.79
N GLY A 93 -5.77 -19.97 -19.31
CA GLY A 93 -6.72 -19.44 -18.34
C GLY A 93 -6.03 -18.99 -17.04
N SER A 94 -5.15 -19.83 -16.48
CA SER A 94 -4.37 -19.49 -15.28
C SER A 94 -3.44 -18.30 -15.50
N VAL A 95 -2.73 -18.26 -16.63
CA VAL A 95 -1.85 -17.14 -16.99
C VAL A 95 -2.65 -15.84 -17.13
N ILE A 96 -3.75 -15.85 -17.88
CA ILE A 96 -4.61 -14.68 -18.08
C ILE A 96 -5.19 -14.23 -16.74
N PHE A 97 -5.72 -15.15 -15.94
CA PHE A 97 -6.29 -14.85 -14.63
C PHE A 97 -5.26 -14.19 -13.69
N SER A 98 -4.07 -14.78 -13.58
CA SER A 98 -2.97 -14.21 -12.80
C SER A 98 -2.59 -12.80 -13.26
N LEU A 99 -2.46 -12.58 -14.58
CA LEU A 99 -2.14 -11.27 -15.14
C LEU A 99 -3.23 -10.23 -14.85
N VAL A 100 -4.51 -10.61 -14.99
CA VAL A 100 -5.65 -9.73 -14.73
C VAL A 100 -5.70 -9.32 -13.26
N VAL A 101 -5.57 -10.28 -12.34
CA VAL A 101 -5.58 -10.00 -10.90
C VAL A 101 -4.39 -9.12 -10.51
N THR A 102 -3.19 -9.45 -11.00
CA THR A 102 -1.99 -8.65 -10.73
C THR A 102 -2.14 -7.20 -11.17
N ARG A 103 -2.67 -6.97 -12.39
CA ARG A 103 -2.93 -5.62 -12.90
C ARG A 103 -3.97 -4.87 -12.08
N ARG A 104 -5.01 -5.56 -11.61
CA ARG A 104 -6.08 -4.96 -10.81
C ARG A 104 -5.61 -4.54 -9.42
N VAL A 105 -4.66 -5.25 -8.82
CA VAL A 105 -4.13 -4.95 -7.48
C VAL A 105 -2.98 -3.94 -7.52
N ALA A 106 -2.12 -4.01 -8.52
CA ALA A 106 -0.95 -3.13 -8.63
C ALA A 106 -1.33 -1.64 -8.81
N GLY A 107 -2.42 -1.36 -9.53
CA GLY A 107 -2.90 0.01 -9.76
C GLY A 107 -3.27 0.75 -8.47
N PRO A 108 -4.19 0.21 -7.64
CA PRO A 108 -4.55 0.80 -6.36
C PRO A 108 -3.35 0.94 -5.42
N LEU A 109 -2.47 -0.06 -5.37
CA LEU A 109 -1.31 -0.02 -4.48
C LEU A 109 -0.33 1.11 -4.84
N SER A 110 -0.13 1.38 -6.13
CA SER A 110 0.66 2.52 -6.59
C SER A 110 0.04 3.85 -6.17
N ARG A 111 -1.29 4.00 -6.25
CA ARG A 111 -1.99 5.22 -5.81
C ARG A 111 -1.93 5.44 -4.30
N LEU A 112 -1.97 4.35 -3.54
CA LEU A 112 -1.80 4.39 -2.09
C LEU A 112 -0.39 4.89 -1.75
N ASP A 113 0.64 4.33 -2.38
CA ASP A 113 2.02 4.74 -2.19
C ASP A 113 2.25 6.20 -2.58
N GLU A 114 1.72 6.65 -3.72
CA GLU A 114 1.77 8.05 -4.13
C GLU A 114 1.14 8.97 -3.07
N SER A 115 0.02 8.58 -2.48
CA SER A 115 -0.66 9.37 -1.45
C SER A 115 0.16 9.44 -0.17
N LEU A 116 0.72 8.31 0.28
CA LEU A 116 1.62 8.25 1.43
C LEU A 116 2.88 9.10 1.20
N GLN A 117 3.45 9.08 0.00
CA GLN A 117 4.60 9.91 -0.34
C GLN A 117 4.27 11.41 -0.28
N GLN A 118 3.05 11.83 -0.65
CA GLN A 118 2.65 13.24 -0.51
C GLN A 118 2.55 13.62 0.97
N TRP A 119 1.93 12.77 1.80
CA TRP A 119 1.82 13.03 3.24
C TRP A 119 3.19 13.03 3.94
N ALA A 120 4.09 12.11 3.56
CA ALA A 120 5.45 12.07 4.08
C ALA A 120 6.27 13.33 3.73
N LYS A 121 5.92 14.04 2.64
CA LYS A 121 6.52 15.31 2.26
C LYS A 121 5.89 16.52 2.97
N GLY A 122 4.95 16.27 3.89
CA GLY A 122 4.23 17.31 4.61
C GLY A 122 3.06 17.91 3.83
N ASN A 123 2.70 17.37 2.65
CA ASN A 123 1.55 17.83 1.89
C ASN A 123 0.27 17.16 2.43
N LEU A 124 -0.27 17.71 3.51
CA LEU A 124 -1.49 17.21 4.15
C LEU A 124 -2.76 17.60 3.38
N ARG A 125 -2.65 18.51 2.40
CA ARG A 125 -3.76 18.87 1.49
C ARG A 125 -4.14 17.74 0.53
N TRP A 126 -3.23 16.80 0.28
CA TRP A 126 -3.46 15.69 -0.63
C TRP A 126 -4.51 14.73 -0.07
N ARG A 127 -5.55 14.43 -0.86
CA ARG A 127 -6.60 13.47 -0.48
C ARG A 127 -6.46 12.18 -1.27
N MET A 128 -6.55 11.07 -0.56
CA MET A 128 -6.52 9.74 -1.15
C MET A 128 -7.81 9.51 -1.93
N ARG A 129 -7.69 9.07 -3.19
CA ARG A 129 -8.83 8.72 -4.06
C ARG A 129 -8.48 7.51 -4.93
N PHE A 130 -9.30 6.47 -4.85
CA PHE A 130 -9.23 5.31 -5.72
C PHE A 130 -10.18 5.44 -6.90
N ARG A 131 -10.07 4.53 -7.89
CA ARG A 131 -11.06 4.44 -8.96
C ARG A 131 -12.24 3.61 -8.49
N PRO A 132 -13.47 3.85 -8.99
CA PRO A 132 -14.66 3.06 -8.62
C PRO A 132 -14.50 1.54 -8.85
N SER A 133 -13.64 1.15 -9.81
CA SER A 133 -13.32 -0.24 -10.13
C SER A 133 -12.61 -1.01 -9.01
N ASP A 134 -11.98 -0.27 -8.10
CA ASP A 134 -11.03 -0.80 -7.12
C ASP A 134 -11.74 -1.22 -5.82
N ARG A 135 -12.98 -0.75 -5.58
CA ARG A 135 -13.80 -1.03 -4.38
C ARG A 135 -13.07 -0.74 -3.05
N LEU A 136 -12.17 0.24 -3.07
CA LEU A 136 -11.39 0.70 -1.90
C LEU A 136 -11.84 2.08 -1.42
N ASP A 137 -13.05 2.50 -1.78
CA ASP A 137 -13.56 3.83 -1.46
C ASP A 137 -13.66 4.03 0.07
N GLU A 138 -14.11 3.01 0.82
CA GLU A 138 -14.11 3.05 2.29
C GLU A 138 -12.72 3.24 2.89
N LEU A 139 -11.68 2.64 2.29
CA LEU A 139 -10.30 2.82 2.76
C LEU A 139 -9.83 4.25 2.51
N ALA A 140 -10.14 4.81 1.33
CA ALA A 140 -9.85 6.21 1.04
C ALA A 140 -10.58 7.14 2.01
N ASP A 141 -11.85 6.87 2.32
CA ASP A 141 -12.66 7.67 3.23
C ASP A 141 -12.09 7.63 4.65
N HIS A 142 -11.78 6.44 5.19
CA HIS A 142 -11.14 6.32 6.50
C HIS A 142 -9.78 7.05 6.56
N ALA A 143 -8.96 6.91 5.51
CA ALA A 143 -7.66 7.57 5.46
C ALA A 143 -7.80 9.10 5.39
N ASN A 144 -8.76 9.61 4.63
CA ASN A 144 -9.06 11.04 4.55
C ASN A 144 -9.64 11.58 5.88
N CYS A 145 -10.48 10.81 6.58
CA CYS A 145 -10.98 11.17 7.91
C CYS A 145 -9.85 11.24 8.95
N ALA A 146 -8.91 10.30 8.91
CA ALA A 146 -7.73 10.34 9.77
C ALA A 146 -6.88 11.59 9.49
N LEU A 147 -6.69 11.91 8.21
CA LEU A 147 -5.96 13.12 7.79
C LEU A 147 -6.65 14.40 8.25
N GLU A 148 -7.98 14.48 8.19
CA GLU A 148 -8.75 15.61 8.74
C GLU A 148 -8.58 15.76 10.24
N SER A 149 -8.55 14.65 10.98
CA SER A 149 -8.29 14.70 12.42
C SER A 149 -6.89 15.26 12.71
N ILE A 150 -5.89 14.85 11.91
CA ILE A 150 -4.53 15.37 12.01
C ILE A 150 -4.51 16.87 11.70
N GLU A 151 -5.13 17.32 10.61
CA GLU A 151 -5.25 18.74 10.24
C GLU A 151 -5.85 19.56 11.39
N ARG A 152 -6.96 19.11 12.00
CA ARG A 152 -7.58 19.79 13.14
C ARG A 152 -6.67 19.89 14.37
N SER A 153 -5.92 18.82 14.68
CA SER A 153 -4.95 18.85 15.78
C SER A 153 -3.85 19.87 15.54
N PHE A 154 -3.34 19.97 14.31
CA PHE A 154 -2.33 20.97 13.94
C PHE A 154 -2.87 22.41 14.01
N GLU A 155 -4.10 22.64 13.58
CA GLU A 155 -4.76 23.94 13.72
C GLU A 155 -4.90 24.37 15.19
N GLN A 156 -5.26 23.43 16.06
CA GLN A 156 -5.37 23.69 17.49
C GLN A 156 -4.02 24.04 18.11
N ILE A 157 -2.95 23.32 17.72
CA ILE A 157 -1.58 23.66 18.13
C ILE A 157 -1.21 25.06 17.63
N HIS A 158 -1.45 25.39 16.36
CA HIS A 158 -1.20 26.73 15.82
C HIS A 158 -1.96 27.83 16.55
N HIS A 159 -3.20 27.58 16.98
CA HIS A 159 -3.97 28.53 17.76
C HIS A 159 -3.36 28.71 19.16
N GLN A 160 -2.98 27.63 19.84
CA GLN A 160 -2.33 27.66 21.15
C GLN A 160 -0.97 28.36 21.10
N THR A 161 -0.14 28.06 20.09
CA THR A 161 1.15 28.72 19.88
C THR A 161 0.97 30.22 19.67
N ARG A 162 0.00 30.65 18.85
CA ARG A 162 -0.29 32.09 18.67
C ARG A 162 -0.76 32.77 19.96
N ALA A 163 -1.62 32.11 20.74
CA ALA A 163 -2.07 32.62 22.02
C ALA A 163 -0.91 32.76 23.02
N LEU A 164 -0.01 31.77 23.08
CA LEU A 164 1.17 31.79 23.93
C LEU A 164 2.16 32.87 23.49
N GLN A 165 2.37 33.05 22.18
CA GLN A 165 3.19 34.14 21.63
C GLN A 165 2.66 35.51 22.04
N ALA A 166 1.33 35.71 21.97
CA ALA A 166 0.69 36.96 22.39
C ALA A 166 0.81 37.19 23.91
N ALA A 167 0.73 36.14 24.72
CA ALA A 167 0.94 36.23 26.17
C ALA A 167 2.40 36.59 26.51
N LEU A 168 3.37 35.93 25.87
CA LEU A 168 4.80 36.21 26.06
C LEU A 168 5.15 37.64 25.64
N GLN A 169 4.58 38.16 24.54
CA GLN A 169 4.76 39.56 24.14
C GLN A 169 4.25 40.57 25.20
N LYS A 170 3.22 40.22 25.97
CA LYS A 170 2.75 41.06 27.08
C LYS A 170 3.71 41.03 28.25
N ILE A 171 4.27 39.85 28.57
CA ILE A 171 5.22 39.66 29.67
C ILE A 171 6.59 40.26 29.35
N GLU A 172 7.05 40.18 28.10
CA GLU A 172 8.32 40.75 27.64
C GLU A 172 8.39 42.27 27.84
N LYS A 173 7.24 42.97 27.78
CA LYS A 173 7.15 44.40 28.11
C LYS A 173 7.42 44.71 29.59
N VAL A 174 7.30 43.71 30.46
CA VAL A 174 7.47 43.81 31.91
C VAL A 174 8.82 43.23 32.34
N GLU A 175 9.25 42.11 31.74
CA GLU A 175 10.49 41.41 32.11
C GLU A 175 11.19 40.77 30.88
N PRO A 176 12.06 41.51 30.18
CA PRO A 176 12.59 41.10 28.87
C PRO A 176 13.65 39.99 28.92
N MET A 177 14.30 39.75 30.07
CA MET A 177 15.34 38.70 30.17
C MET A 177 14.77 37.30 30.41
N GLY A 178 13.68 37.15 31.18
CA GLY A 178 13.09 35.84 31.50
C GLY A 178 12.32 35.18 30.34
N VAL A 179 12.00 35.94 29.30
CA VAL A 179 11.10 35.50 28.21
C VAL A 179 11.86 35.03 26.96
N LYS A 180 13.16 35.30 26.86
CA LYS A 180 13.97 34.98 25.66
C LYS A 180 13.98 33.49 25.31
N ASP A 181 14.21 32.63 26.29
CA ASP A 181 14.31 31.18 26.05
C ASP A 181 12.94 30.59 25.67
N ALA A 182 11.87 31.06 26.32
CA ALA A 182 10.49 30.68 25.99
C ALA A 182 10.10 31.12 24.57
N ARG A 183 10.57 32.30 24.13
CA ARG A 183 10.35 32.80 22.77
C ARG A 183 11.10 31.98 21.72
N ALA A 184 12.37 31.65 21.99
CA ALA A 184 13.17 30.82 21.09
C ALA A 184 12.55 29.43 20.87
N ALA A 185 12.08 28.78 21.94
CA ALA A 185 11.37 27.49 21.85
C ALA A 185 10.06 27.61 21.05
N LEU A 186 9.35 28.73 21.16
CA LEU A 186 8.10 28.96 20.44
C LEU A 186 8.31 29.18 18.94
N ASP A 187 9.39 29.88 18.58
CA ASP A 187 9.79 30.10 17.20
C ASP A 187 10.23 28.77 16.54
N GLU A 188 10.89 27.87 17.29
CA GLU A 188 11.24 26.52 16.83
C GLU A 188 10.00 25.65 16.56
N ILE A 189 9.01 25.66 17.47
CA ILE A 189 7.72 24.97 17.27
C ILE A 189 7.02 25.53 16.04
N THR A 190 6.99 26.86 15.89
CA THR A 190 6.36 27.52 14.75
C THR A 190 7.06 27.16 13.43
N GLY A 191 8.39 27.11 13.42
CA GLY A 191 9.18 26.70 12.26
C GLY A 191 8.90 25.24 11.86
N THR A 192 8.78 24.35 12.84
CA THR A 192 8.43 22.94 12.58
C THR A 192 7.04 22.80 11.99
N LEU A 193 6.06 23.57 12.49
CA LEU A 193 4.70 23.57 11.97
C LEU A 193 4.63 24.10 10.53
N GLN A 194 5.43 25.09 10.17
CA GLN A 194 5.49 25.65 8.81
C GLN A 194 6.03 24.68 7.76
N GLN A 195 6.71 23.60 8.17
CA GLN A 195 7.18 22.56 7.24
C GLN A 195 6.03 21.77 6.60
N PHE A 196 4.83 21.81 7.20
CA PHE A 196 3.65 21.11 6.72
C PHE A 196 2.73 22.07 5.94
N ASP A 197 2.33 21.67 4.73
CA ASP A 197 1.37 22.40 3.89
C ASP A 197 -0.05 21.99 4.26
N PHE A 198 -0.75 22.87 4.95
CA PHE A 198 -2.14 22.69 5.39
C PHE A 198 -3.12 23.36 4.43
N ARG A 199 -4.32 22.80 4.35
CA ARG A 199 -5.41 23.50 3.70
C ARG A 199 -5.84 24.66 4.61
N ALA A 200 -5.92 25.88 4.07
CA ALA A 200 -6.64 26.94 4.76
C ALA A 200 -8.09 26.44 4.99
N VAL A 201 -8.54 26.40 6.24
CA VAL A 201 -9.95 26.14 6.56
C VAL A 201 -10.77 27.21 5.87
N VAL A 202 -11.33 26.86 4.71
CA VAL A 202 -12.40 27.64 4.12
C VAL A 202 -13.59 27.36 5.01
N ASN A 203 -13.79 28.26 5.98
CA ASN A 203 -14.96 28.29 6.84
C ASN A 203 -16.18 28.40 5.91
N ARG A 204 -16.85 27.27 5.64
CA ARG A 204 -18.15 27.29 4.98
C ARG A 204 -19.13 27.85 6.00
N ARG A 205 -19.47 29.13 5.79
CA ARG A 205 -20.62 29.77 6.43
C ARG A 205 -21.90 29.06 6.05
#